data_AF-A0A7D9H7S4-F1
#
_entry.id   AF-A0A7D9H7S4-F1
#
_cell.length_a   1.000
_cell.length_b   1.000
_cell.length_c   1.000
_cell.angle_alpha   90.00
_cell.angle_beta   90.00
_cell.angle_gamma   90.00
#
_symmetry.space_group_name_H-M   'P 1'
#
loop_
_entity.id
_entity.type
_entity.pdbx_description
1 polymer ?
#
loop_
_entity_poly.entity_id
_entity_poly.type
_entity_poly.pdbx_seq_one_letter_code
_entity_poly.pdbx_strand_id
1 'polypeptide(L)' 'KRVYDLICKDITHKWKDLGRALGIREGTLDDLGEILNIYEEQCDSRMWKTNLLNALFKARRNDLKNEVQHI' A
#
# COMPACT_ATOMS: atom_id res chain seq x y z
N LYS A 1 1.04 4.31 -11.84
CA LYS A 1 0.94 2.83 -11.80
C LYS A 1 2.23 2.12 -11.38
N ARG A 2 3.43 2.55 -11.81
CA ARG A 2 4.72 1.92 -11.46
C ARG A 2 4.95 1.60 -9.97
N VAL A 3 4.52 2.48 -9.05
CA VAL A 3 4.57 2.21 -7.60
C VAL A 3 3.66 1.06 -7.18
N TYR A 4 2.42 1.03 -7.68
CA TYR A 4 1.48 -0.06 -7.40
C TYR A 4 1.89 -1.36 -8.06
N ASP A 5 2.44 -1.32 -9.27
CA ASP A 5 2.95 -2.50 -9.95
C ASP A 5 4.10 -3.14 -9.13
N LEU A 6 4.99 -2.31 -8.57
CA LEU A 6 6.05 -2.76 -7.67
C LEU A 6 5.46 -3.39 -6.38
N ILE A 7 4.52 -2.70 -5.73
CA ILE A 7 3.88 -3.21 -4.51
C ILE A 7 3.18 -4.54 -4.80
N CYS A 8 2.41 -4.63 -5.88
CA CYS A 8 1.73 -5.87 -6.28
C CYS A 8 2.69 -7.03 -6.51
N LYS A 9 3.84 -6.76 -7.12
CA LYS A 9 4.86 -7.77 -7.38
C LYS A 9 5.49 -8.30 -6.10
N ASP A 10 5.85 -7.42 -5.17
CA ASP A 10 6.80 -7.75 -4.11
C ASP A 10 6.22 -7.79 -2.69
N ILE A 11 4.99 -7.30 -2.43
CA ILE A 11 4.39 -7.27 -1.09
C ILE A 11 4.11 -8.67 -0.52
N THR A 12 3.85 -9.66 -1.38
CA THR A 12 3.52 -11.05 -1.02
C THR A 12 2.40 -11.13 0.04
N HIS A 13 2.49 -12.01 1.04
CA HIS A 13 1.49 -12.20 2.10
C HIS A 13 1.29 -11.00 3.05
N LYS A 14 2.07 -9.92 2.92
CA LYS A 14 1.99 -8.72 3.77
C LYS A 14 0.97 -7.69 3.30
N TRP A 15 0.27 -7.95 2.19
CA TRP A 15 -0.76 -7.04 1.68
C TRP A 15 -1.89 -6.78 2.67
N LYS A 16 -2.25 -7.76 3.51
CA LYS A 16 -3.27 -7.59 4.56
C LYS A 16 -2.83 -6.60 5.63
N ASP A 17 -1.58 -6.72 6.08
CA ASP A 17 -0.97 -5.78 7.02
C ASP A 17 -0.89 -4.36 6.42
N LEU A 18 -0.60 -4.26 5.11
CA LEU A 18 -0.63 -3.00 4.37
C LEU A 18 -2.05 -2.40 4.32
N GLY A 19 -3.06 -3.19 3.95
CA GLY A 19 -4.46 -2.75 3.92
C GLY A 19 -4.94 -2.22 5.27
N ARG A 20 -4.66 -2.95 6.36
CA ARG A 20 -4.94 -2.48 7.73
C ARG A 20 -4.24 -1.16 8.04
N ALA A 21 -2.97 -1.02 7.64
CA ALA A 21 -2.19 0.18 7.89
C ALA A 21 -2.68 1.40 7.09
N LEU A 22 -3.29 1.16 5.92
CA LEU A 22 -3.98 2.15 5.11
C LEU A 22 -5.39 2.48 5.64
N GLY A 23 -5.85 1.80 6.70
CA GLY A 23 -7.18 1.99 7.28
C GLY A 23 -8.31 1.31 6.51
N ILE A 24 -7.97 0.43 5.57
CA ILE A 24 -8.93 -0.27 4.73
C ILE A 24 -9.34 -1.56 5.45
N ARG A 25 -10.65 -1.70 5.69
CA ARG A 25 -11.21 -2.77 6.52
C ARG A 25 -11.15 -4.12 5.80
N GLU A 26 -10.54 -5.12 6.43
CA GLU A 26 -10.28 -6.43 5.82
C GLU A 26 -11.52 -7.27 5.50
N GLY A 27 -12.67 -6.95 6.08
CA GLY A 27 -13.87 -7.81 6.04
C GLY A 27 -14.47 -8.03 4.64
N THR A 28 -13.94 -7.38 3.61
CA THR A 28 -14.46 -7.41 2.24
C THR A 28 -13.41 -7.60 1.16
N LEU A 29 -12.11 -7.69 1.50
CA LEU A 29 -11.05 -7.62 0.49
C LEU A 29 -10.21 -8.90 0.47
N ASP A 30 -10.35 -9.64 -0.63
CA ASP A 30 -9.58 -10.85 -0.92
C ASP A 30 -8.41 -10.59 -1.88
N ASP A 31 -8.32 -9.39 -2.45
CA ASP A 31 -7.27 -8.99 -3.39
C ASP A 31 -6.57 -7.68 -3.00
N LEU A 32 -5.26 -7.66 -3.21
CA LEU A 32 -4.42 -6.48 -3.03
C LEU A 32 -4.75 -5.38 -4.05
N GLY A 33 -5.13 -5.74 -5.27
CA GLY A 33 -5.51 -4.79 -6.31
C GLY A 33 -6.68 -3.90 -5.85
N GLU A 34 -7.68 -4.51 -5.22
CA GLU A 34 -8.83 -3.78 -4.65
C GLU A 34 -8.42 -2.81 -3.54
N ILE A 35 -7.51 -3.22 -2.64
CA ILE A 35 -6.96 -2.34 -1.59
C ILE A 35 -6.30 -1.11 -2.21
N LEU A 36 -5.47 -1.30 -3.24
CA LEU A 36 -4.75 -0.20 -3.86
C LEU A 36 -5.67 0.74 -4.65
N ASN A 37 -6.71 0.20 -5.31
CA ASN A 37 -7.72 1.02 -5.98
C ASN A 37 -8.51 1.87 -4.97
N ILE A 38 -9.01 1.24 -3.89
CA ILE A 38 -9.72 1.95 -2.81
C ILE A 38 -8.83 3.03 -2.21
N TYR A 39 -7.55 2.71 -2.00
CA TYR A 39 -6.59 3.67 -1.49
C TYR A 39 -6.40 4.86 -2.43
N GLU A 40 -6.26 4.61 -3.75
CA GLU A 40 -6.13 5.67 -4.74
C GLU A 40 -7.35 6.60 -4.77
N GLU A 41 -8.56 6.05 -4.65
CA GLU A 41 -9.81 6.81 -4.65
C GLU A 41 -10.03 7.64 -3.38
N GLN A 42 -9.63 7.12 -2.22
CA GLN A 42 -9.88 7.77 -0.92
C GLN A 42 -8.76 8.71 -0.48
N CYS A 43 -7.55 8.55 -1.03
CA CYS A 43 -6.41 9.29 -0.53
C CYS A 43 -6.32 10.71 -1.10
N ASP A 44 -6.00 11.68 -0.24
CA ASP A 44 -5.56 12.99 -0.70
C ASP A 44 -4.27 12.85 -1.51
N SER A 45 -4.33 13.21 -2.79
CA SER A 45 -3.20 13.19 -3.73
C SER A 45 -1.90 13.81 -3.18
N ARG A 46 -1.98 14.84 -2.33
CA ARG A 46 -0.80 15.51 -1.74
C ARG A 46 -0.15 14.66 -0.66
N MET A 47 -0.94 13.86 0.05
CA MET A 47 -0.50 13.03 1.17
C MET A 47 -0.34 11.56 0.79
N TRP A 48 -0.76 11.18 -0.42
CA TRP A 48 -0.71 9.81 -0.95
C TRP A 48 0.64 9.14 -0.74
N LYS A 49 1.73 9.71 -1.25
CA LYS A 49 3.04 9.06 -1.13
C LYS A 49 3.47 8.90 0.33
N THR A 50 3.26 9.93 1.16
CA THR A 50 3.60 9.90 2.59
C THR A 50 2.81 8.86 3.36
N ASN A 51 1.50 8.77 3.12
CA ASN A 51 0.63 7.80 3.77
C ASN A 51 0.97 6.37 3.35
N LEU A 52 1.27 6.15 2.07
CA LEU A 52 1.71 4.86 1.55
C LEU A 52 3.04 4.41 2.16
N LEU A 53 4.04 5.29 2.24
CA LEU A 53 5.33 4.99 2.86
C LEU A 53 5.19 4.67 4.36
N ASN A 54 4.32 5.39 5.07
CA ASN A 54 4.01 5.10 6.47
C ASN A 54 3.28 3.76 6.63
N ALA A 55 2.39 3.41 5.70
CA ALA A 55 1.69 2.14 5.72
C ALA A 55 2.65 0.96 5.43
N LEU A 56 3.55 1.10 4.46
CA LEU A 56 4.62 0.11 4.20
C LEU A 56 5.54 -0.08 5.40
N PHE A 57 5.89 1.01 6.10
CA PHE A 57 6.62 0.96 7.36
C PHE A 57 5.87 0.13 8.42
N LYS A 58 4.58 0.44 8.64
CA LYS A 58 3.72 -0.27 9.60
C LYS A 58 3.53 -1.76 9.23
N ALA A 59 3.44 -2.07 7.94
CA ALA A 59 3.37 -3.43 7.41
C ALA A 59 4.72 -4.18 7.45
N ARG A 60 5.76 -3.57 8.02
CA ARG A 60 7.12 -4.12 8.15
C ARG A 60 7.78 -4.42 6.79
N ARG A 61 7.44 -3.65 5.75
CA ARG A 61 8.05 -3.71 4.42
C ARG A 61 8.90 -2.47 4.15
N ASN A 62 9.94 -2.32 4.97
CA ASN A 62 10.90 -1.22 4.86
C ASN A 62 11.73 -1.29 3.57
N ASP A 63 11.94 -2.50 3.06
CA ASP A 63 12.49 -2.75 1.72
C ASP A 63 11.64 -2.06 0.64
N LEU A 64 10.34 -2.35 0.58
CA LEU A 64 9.44 -1.72 -0.39
C LEU A 64 9.26 -0.24 -0.15
N LYS A 65 9.22 0.21 1.11
CA LYS A 65 9.21 1.63 1.44
C LYS A 65 10.40 2.35 0.80
N ASN A 66 11.61 1.81 0.96
CA ASN A 66 12.81 2.42 0.41
C ASN A 66 12.75 2.47 -1.12
N GLU A 67 12.34 1.37 -1.76
CA GLU A 67 12.18 1.36 -3.22
C GLU A 67 11.14 2.36 -3.72
N VAL A 68 9.95 2.38 -3.11
CA VAL A 68 8.86 3.32 -3.45
C VAL A 68 9.25 4.77 -3.20
N GLN A 69 10.09 5.05 -2.20
CA GLN A 69 10.56 6.40 -1.94
C GLN A 69 11.36 6.98 -3.11
N HIS A 70 12.11 6.13 -3.83
CA HIS A 70 12.99 6.51 -4.93
C HIS A 70 12.34 6.45 -6.33
N ILE A 71 11.05 6.11 -6.41
CA ILE A 71 10.23 6.20 -7.63
C ILE A 71 9.54 7.57 -7.71
#